data_AF-A0A8C6THU0-F1
#
_entry.id   AF-A0A8C6THU0-F1
#
_cell.length_a   1.000
_cell.length_b   1.000
_cell.length_c   1.000
_cell.angle_alpha   90.00
_cell.angle_beta   90.00
_cell.angle_gamma   90.00
#
_symmetry.space_group_name_H-M   'P 1'
#
loop_
_entity.id
_entity.type
_entity.pdbx_description
1 polymer ?
#
loop_
_entity_poly.entity_id
_entity_poly.type
_entity_poly.pdbx_seq_one_letter_code
_entity_poly.pdbx_strand_id
1 'polypeptide(L)'
;MVSLALEIVGITLSTLGWIMSIVCCTLPMWRVSAFIGANIVTAQVYWEGLWMSCVFQSTGQMQCKVYDSMLALPQDLQAARALTVVSIMIGILALLIATVGAKCTNCIPDEGVKARVMASSGGAFIAASLALLVPVSWSANTIVVEFYSPISIIHLILDSSLFTVLCYRQ
;
A
#
# COMPACT_ATOMS: atom_id res chain seq x y z
N MET A 1 31.67 -15.03 -5.67
CA MET A 1 31.15 -13.79 -6.29
C MET A 1 29.63 -13.81 -6.46
N VAL A 2 29.01 -14.92 -6.90
CA VAL A 2 27.55 -15.03 -7.10
C VAL A 2 26.70 -14.66 -5.86
N SER A 3 27.10 -15.10 -4.66
CA SER A 3 26.35 -14.83 -3.42
C SER A 3 26.25 -13.34 -3.07
N LEU A 4 27.28 -12.54 -3.37
CA LEU A 4 27.27 -11.10 -3.05
C LEU A 4 26.38 -10.32 -4.03
N ALA A 5 26.38 -10.69 -5.31
CA ALA A 5 25.48 -10.09 -6.30
C ALA A 5 24.01 -10.37 -5.96
N LEU A 6 23.67 -11.60 -5.56
CA LEU A 6 22.31 -11.99 -5.22
C LEU A 6 21.82 -11.33 -3.93
N GLU A 7 22.71 -11.13 -2.95
CA GLU A 7 22.42 -10.40 -1.72
C GLU A 7 22.12 -8.91 -1.98
N ILE A 8 22.93 -8.25 -2.80
CA ILE A 8 22.72 -6.84 -3.18
C ILE A 8 21.39 -6.68 -3.93
N VAL A 9 21.13 -7.52 -4.93
CA VAL A 9 19.87 -7.49 -5.69
C VAL A 9 18.66 -7.74 -4.79
N GLY A 10 18.77 -8.67 -3.83
CA GLY A 10 17.71 -8.94 -2.86
C GLY A 10 17.42 -7.74 -1.96
N ILE A 11 18.46 -7.06 -1.46
CA ILE A 11 18.31 -5.87 -0.62
C ILE A 11 17.73 -4.70 -1.42
N THR A 12 18.21 -4.45 -2.64
CA THR A 12 17.70 -3.36 -3.48
C THR A 12 16.24 -3.60 -3.88
N LEU A 13 15.86 -4.83 -4.22
CA LEU A 13 14.47 -5.15 -4.54
C LEU A 13 13.55 -5.01 -3.31
N SER A 14 14.01 -5.47 -2.14
CA SER A 14 13.23 -5.39 -0.89
C SER A 14 13.05 -3.94 -0.43
N THR A 15 14.10 -3.12 -0.52
CA THR A 15 14.03 -1.68 -0.21
C THR A 15 13.10 -0.94 -1.16
N LEU A 16 13.16 -1.21 -2.46
CA LEU A 16 12.23 -0.64 -3.45
C LEU A 16 10.78 -1.04 -3.16
N GLY A 17 10.53 -2.33 -2.88
CA GLY A 17 9.20 -2.81 -2.51
C GLY A 17 8.64 -2.12 -1.26
N TRP A 18 9.45 -1.95 -0.23
CA TRP A 18 9.07 -1.24 0.99
C TRP A 18 8.77 0.24 0.75
N ILE A 19 9.56 0.94 -0.07
CA ILE A 19 9.27 2.33 -0.47
C ILE A 19 7.92 2.42 -1.20
N MET A 20 7.65 1.49 -2.10
CA MET A 20 6.36 1.45 -2.81
C MET A 20 5.18 1.20 -1.87
N SER A 21 5.35 0.38 -0.83
CA SER A 21 4.31 0.20 0.20
C SER A 21 4.01 1.49 0.98
N ILE A 22 5.03 2.30 1.29
CA ILE A 22 4.84 3.61 1.94
C ILE A 22 4.07 4.56 1.01
N VAL A 23 4.47 4.64 -0.25
CA VAL A 23 3.81 5.48 -1.25
C VAL A 23 2.33 5.09 -1.38
N CYS A 24 2.04 3.78 -1.50
CA CYS A 24 0.68 3.25 -1.53
C CYS A 24 -0.13 3.67 -0.30
N CYS A 25 0.45 3.64 0.91
CA CYS A 25 -0.23 4.07 2.13
C CYS A 25 -0.64 5.54 2.13
N THR A 26 0.20 6.43 1.56
CA THR A 26 -0.06 7.89 1.55
C THR A 26 -1.01 8.36 0.46
N LEU A 27 -1.16 7.58 -0.61
CA LEU A 27 -1.96 7.99 -1.77
C LEU A 27 -3.47 7.87 -1.50
N PRO A 28 -4.28 8.86 -1.93
CA PRO A 28 -5.71 8.84 -1.70
C PRO A 28 -6.53 8.05 -2.73
N MET A 29 -5.97 6.94 -3.22
CA MET A 29 -6.52 6.17 -4.35
C MET A 29 -6.86 4.73 -3.96
N TRP A 30 -7.15 4.48 -2.68
CA TRP A 30 -7.44 3.14 -2.18
C TRP A 30 -8.80 2.63 -2.66
N ARG A 31 -9.80 3.51 -2.72
CA ARG A 31 -11.13 3.19 -3.22
C ARG A 31 -11.67 4.38 -4.01
N VAL A 32 -12.03 4.16 -5.27
CA VAL A 32 -12.68 5.18 -6.09
C VAL A 32 -14.14 4.78 -6.26
N SER A 33 -15.06 5.68 -5.91
CA SER A 33 -16.49 5.44 -5.96
C SER A 33 -17.16 6.53 -6.79
N ALA A 34 -17.88 6.15 -7.86
CA ALA A 34 -18.64 7.09 -8.68
C ALA A 34 -20.14 6.94 -8.42
N PHE A 35 -20.79 8.01 -7.98
CA PHE A 35 -22.24 8.06 -7.85
C PHE A 35 -22.86 8.60 -9.14
N ILE A 36 -23.55 7.74 -9.90
CA ILE A 36 -24.41 8.14 -11.02
C ILE A 36 -25.86 7.96 -10.56
N GLY A 37 -26.40 8.95 -9.84
CA GLY A 37 -27.83 9.03 -9.55
C GLY A 37 -28.60 9.63 -10.73
N ALA A 38 -29.88 9.28 -10.90
CA ALA A 38 -30.78 9.74 -11.96
C ALA A 38 -31.07 11.27 -12.00
N ASN A 39 -30.33 12.08 -11.23
CA ASN A 39 -30.38 13.54 -11.27
C ASN A 39 -29.02 14.06 -11.75
N ILE A 40 -28.99 14.58 -12.97
CA ILE A 40 -27.83 15.01 -13.77
C ILE A 40 -27.00 16.14 -13.10
N VAL A 41 -27.44 16.67 -11.96
CA VAL A 41 -26.89 17.86 -11.32
C VAL A 41 -25.74 17.57 -10.33
N THR A 42 -25.52 16.32 -9.91
CA THR A 42 -24.43 15.97 -8.96
C THR A 42 -23.72 14.66 -9.30
N ALA A 43 -23.13 14.54 -10.50
CA ALA A 43 -22.11 13.51 -10.70
C ALA A 43 -20.87 13.88 -9.85
N GLN A 44 -20.58 13.04 -8.85
CA GLN A 44 -19.46 13.21 -7.93
C GLN A 44 -18.62 11.92 -7.94
N VAL A 45 -17.32 12.08 -8.15
CA VAL A 45 -16.34 10.99 -8.06
C VAL A 45 -15.59 11.16 -6.75
N TYR A 46 -15.71 10.16 -5.88
CA TYR A 46 -15.02 10.11 -4.60
C TYR A 46 -13.75 9.28 -4.72
N TRP A 47 -12.65 9.86 -4.28
CA TRP A 47 -11.34 9.25 -4.16
C TRP A 47 -11.06 9.11 -2.67
N GLU A 48 -11.26 7.90 -2.16
CA GLU A 48 -11.07 7.60 -0.77
C GLU A 48 -9.67 7.03 -0.56
N GLY A 49 -8.89 7.78 0.20
CA GLY A 49 -7.59 7.39 0.68
C GLY A 49 -7.62 6.77 2.05
N LEU A 50 -6.46 6.23 2.41
CA LEU A 50 -6.21 5.76 3.75
C LEU A 50 -6.03 6.89 4.76
N TRP A 51 -5.84 8.15 4.36
CA TRP A 51 -5.66 9.28 5.31
C TRP A 51 -6.47 10.53 4.95
N MET A 52 -6.86 10.68 3.68
CA MET A 52 -7.65 11.79 3.17
C MET A 52 -8.65 11.28 2.15
N SER A 53 -9.75 12.01 1.97
CA SER A 53 -10.71 11.78 0.88
C SER A 53 -10.74 13.01 -0.02
N CYS A 54 -10.72 12.80 -1.33
CA CYS A 54 -10.92 13.85 -2.33
C CYS A 54 -12.21 13.61 -3.09
N VAL A 55 -13.03 14.64 -3.28
CA VAL A 55 -14.22 14.60 -4.13
C VAL A 55 -14.02 15.49 -5.34
N PHE A 56 -14.34 14.96 -6.52
CA PHE A 56 -14.36 15.70 -7.77
C PHE A 56 -15.81 15.87 -8.21
N GLN A 57 -16.27 17.11 -8.28
CA GLN A 57 -17.65 17.44 -8.66
C GLN A 57 -17.67 18.02 -10.08
N SER A 58 -18.72 17.71 -10.87
CA SER A 58 -18.87 18.22 -12.25
C SER A 58 -18.88 19.76 -12.39
N THR A 59 -18.98 20.50 -11.28
CA THR A 59 -18.81 21.96 -11.22
C THR A 59 -17.34 22.43 -11.32
N GLY A 60 -16.38 21.50 -11.46
CA GLY A 60 -14.95 21.79 -11.62
C GLY A 60 -14.21 22.07 -10.31
N GLN A 61 -14.85 21.85 -9.16
CA GLN A 61 -14.23 22.02 -7.84
C GLN A 61 -13.71 20.66 -7.35
N MET A 62 -12.44 20.62 -6.96
CA MET A 62 -11.81 19.49 -6.27
C MET A 62 -11.64 19.85 -4.80
N GLN A 63 -12.29 19.10 -3.91
CA GLN A 63 -12.17 19.30 -2.47
C GLN A 63 -11.54 18.07 -1.84
N CYS A 64 -10.32 18.22 -1.33
CA CYS A 64 -9.68 17.21 -0.51
C CYS A 64 -9.85 17.56 0.96
N LYS A 65 -10.39 16.62 1.73
CA LYS A 65 -10.57 16.75 3.18
C LYS A 65 -9.84 15.61 3.89
N VAL A 66 -9.05 15.96 4.90
CA VAL A 66 -8.45 14.99 5.82
C VAL A 66 -9.54 14.49 6.77
N TYR A 67 -9.54 13.19 7.08
CA TYR A 67 -10.52 12.66 8.01
C TYR A 67 -10.26 13.19 9.43
N ASP A 68 -11.06 14.16 9.88
CA ASP A 68 -10.95 14.80 11.21
C ASP A 68 -11.22 13.82 12.38
N SER A 69 -11.86 12.68 12.12
CA SER A 69 -12.19 11.69 13.14
C SER A 69 -12.19 10.27 12.58
N MET A 70 -11.42 9.39 13.22
CA MET A 70 -11.24 7.98 12.84
C MET A 70 -12.51 7.13 13.04
N LEU A 71 -13.49 7.62 13.80
CA LEU A 71 -14.67 6.86 14.27
C LEU A 71 -15.85 6.85 13.27
N ALA A 72 -15.79 7.66 12.21
CA ALA A 72 -16.83 7.74 11.17
C ALA A 72 -16.48 6.96 9.88
N LEU A 73 -15.34 6.24 9.90
CA LEU A 73 -14.82 5.53 8.73
C LEU A 73 -15.29 4.07 8.76
N PRO A 74 -15.63 3.45 7.61
CA PRO A 74 -15.98 2.03 7.56
C PRO A 74 -14.87 1.15 8.16
N GLN A 75 -15.30 0.13 8.91
CA GLN A 75 -14.42 -0.75 9.71
C GLN A 75 -13.33 -1.43 8.87
N ASP A 76 -13.61 -1.72 7.59
CA ASP A 76 -12.63 -2.27 6.63
C ASP A 76 -11.44 -1.33 6.39
N LEU A 77 -11.69 -0.01 6.26
CA LEU A 77 -10.64 0.98 6.05
C LEU A 77 -9.80 1.20 7.32
N GLN A 78 -10.42 1.09 8.50
CA GLN A 78 -9.70 1.17 9.78
C GLN A 78 -8.80 -0.04 9.99
N ALA A 79 -9.27 -1.25 9.64
CA ALA A 79 -8.44 -2.45 9.65
C ALA A 79 -7.27 -2.31 8.66
N ALA A 80 -7.54 -1.86 7.43
CA ALA A 80 -6.49 -1.63 6.43
C ALA A 80 -5.41 -0.64 6.92
N ARG A 81 -5.78 0.47 7.60
CA ARG A 81 -4.84 1.38 8.27
C ARG A 81 -3.94 0.69 9.27
N ALA A 82 -4.51 -0.11 10.16
CA ALA A 82 -3.75 -0.79 11.19
C ALA A 82 -2.75 -1.79 10.58
N LEU A 83 -3.21 -2.60 9.62
CA LEU A 83 -2.35 -3.60 8.96
C LEU A 83 -1.24 -2.96 8.13
N THR A 84 -1.49 -1.85 7.43
CA THR A 84 -0.46 -1.16 6.65
C THR A 84 0.60 -0.53 7.55
N VAL A 85 0.21 0.13 8.65
CA VAL A 85 1.14 0.69 9.62
C VAL A 85 2.00 -0.39 10.27
N VAL A 86 1.40 -1.50 10.70
CA VAL A 86 2.15 -2.63 11.27
C VAL A 86 3.14 -3.20 10.26
N SER A 87 2.75 -3.37 9.00
CA SER A 87 3.66 -3.85 7.97
C SER A 87 4.84 -2.90 7.70
N ILE A 88 4.60 -1.58 7.67
CA ILE A 88 5.66 -0.58 7.53
C ILE A 88 6.65 -0.68 8.70
N MET A 89 6.16 -0.83 9.93
CA MET A 89 7.00 -1.01 11.12
C MET A 89 7.86 -2.27 11.05
N ILE A 90 7.27 -3.41 10.63
CA ILE A 90 8.01 -4.66 10.42
C ILE A 90 9.06 -4.48 9.30
N GLY A 91 8.72 -3.76 8.23
CA GLY A 91 9.66 -3.44 7.15
C GLY A 91 10.86 -2.62 7.60
N ILE A 92 10.67 -1.64 8.49
CA ILE A 92 11.78 -0.87 9.09
C ILE A 92 12.69 -1.79 9.91
N LEU A 93 12.10 -2.64 10.76
CA LEU A 93 12.88 -3.61 11.55
C LEU A 93 13.66 -4.57 10.65
N ALA A 94 13.04 -5.06 9.57
CA ALA A 94 13.68 -5.93 8.59
C ALA A 94 14.84 -5.23 7.86
N LEU A 95 14.70 -3.93 7.53
CA LEU A 95 15.78 -3.12 6.95
C LEU A 95 16.96 -2.98 7.91
N LEU A 96 16.72 -2.69 9.19
CA LEU A 96 17.78 -2.60 10.19
C LEU A 96 18.56 -3.92 10.30
N ILE A 97 17.84 -5.05 10.37
CA ILE A 97 18.45 -6.38 10.41
C ILE A 97 19.26 -6.65 9.12
N ALA A 98 18.74 -6.26 7.95
CA ALA A 98 19.44 -6.42 6.68
C ALA A 98 20.75 -5.60 6.62
N THR A 99 20.78 -4.37 7.16
CA THR A 99 22.01 -3.55 7.20
C THR A 99 23.10 -4.14 8.09
N VAL A 100 22.73 -4.80 9.18
CA VAL A 100 23.66 -5.51 10.08
C VAL A 100 24.14 -6.81 9.46
N GLY A 101 23.28 -7.50 8.70
CA GLY A 101 23.59 -8.75 8.02
C GLY A 101 24.41 -8.61 6.72
N ALA A 102 24.49 -7.41 6.15
CA ALA A 102 25.11 -7.20 4.84
C ALA A 102 26.62 -7.53 4.83
N LYS A 103 27.10 -8.19 3.75
CA LYS A 103 28.53 -8.51 3.49
C LYS A 103 29.47 -7.32 3.73
N CYS A 104 29.02 -6.10 3.44
CA CYS A 104 29.78 -4.85 3.56
C CYS A 104 29.94 -4.33 5.01
N THR A 105 29.14 -4.81 5.96
CA THR A 105 29.19 -4.40 7.37
C THR A 105 30.02 -5.41 8.17
N ASN A 106 31.12 -4.96 8.81
CA ASN A 106 32.01 -5.78 9.63
C ASN A 106 31.56 -5.86 11.11
N CYS A 107 30.25 -5.82 11.38
CA CYS A 107 29.74 -5.94 12.75
C CYS A 107 29.79 -7.38 13.30
N ILE A 108 29.80 -8.38 12.41
CA ILE A 108 29.79 -9.81 12.77
C ILE A 108 30.95 -10.52 12.05
N PRO A 109 31.94 -11.07 12.78
CA PRO A 109 33.07 -11.77 12.18
C PRO A 109 32.72 -13.21 11.72
N ASP A 110 31.61 -13.78 12.19
CA ASP A 110 31.17 -15.13 11.84
C ASP A 110 30.28 -15.14 10.58
N GLU A 111 30.73 -15.79 9.51
CA GLU A 111 30.00 -15.89 8.24
C GLU A 111 28.69 -16.70 8.34
N GLY A 112 28.62 -17.67 9.26
CA GLY A 112 27.44 -18.50 9.46
C GLY A 112 26.30 -17.75 10.15
N VAL A 113 26.64 -16.94 11.16
CA VAL A 113 25.68 -16.03 11.82
C VAL A 113 25.18 -14.98 10.82
N LYS A 114 26.07 -14.44 9.98
CA LYS A 114 25.73 -13.48 8.93
C LYS A 114 24.68 -13.99 7.95
N ALA A 115 24.85 -15.22 7.47
CA ALA A 115 23.88 -15.87 6.57
C ALA A 115 22.51 -16.07 7.24
N ARG A 116 22.48 -16.46 8.52
CA ARG A 116 21.23 -16.64 9.28
C ARG A 116 20.51 -15.31 9.52
N VAL A 117 21.26 -14.25 9.84
CA VAL A 117 20.71 -12.90 10.01
C VAL A 117 20.10 -12.40 8.69
N MET A 118 20.81 -12.56 7.57
CA MET A 118 20.31 -12.15 6.25
C MET A 118 19.05 -12.95 5.85
N ALA A 119 19.03 -14.26 6.12
CA ALA A 119 17.86 -15.10 5.89
C ALA A 119 16.66 -14.65 6.75
N SER A 120 16.90 -14.27 8.02
CA SER A 120 15.86 -13.76 8.91
C SER A 120 15.26 -12.43 8.44
N SER A 121 16.08 -11.50 7.93
CA SER A 121 15.57 -10.26 7.34
C SER A 121 14.72 -10.51 6.09
N GLY A 122 15.15 -11.43 5.22
CA GLY A 122 14.36 -11.81 4.04
C GLY A 122 13.00 -12.40 4.43
N GLY A 123 12.96 -13.29 5.41
CA GLY A 123 11.72 -13.84 5.95
C GLY A 123 10.80 -12.77 6.55
N ALA A 124 11.36 -11.79 7.26
CA ALA A 124 10.61 -10.67 7.82
C ALA A 124 9.99 -9.77 6.73
N PHE A 125 10.71 -9.49 5.64
CA PHE A 125 10.14 -8.75 4.50
C PHE A 125 9.00 -9.49 3.80
N ILE A 126 9.14 -10.80 3.64
CA ILE A 126 8.08 -11.64 3.05
C ILE A 126 6.84 -11.61 3.95
N ALA A 127 7.01 -11.78 5.26
CA ALA A 127 5.91 -11.72 6.23
C ALA A 127 5.22 -10.34 6.24
N ALA A 128 5.99 -9.25 6.20
CA ALA A 128 5.45 -7.89 6.10
C ALA A 128 4.63 -7.69 4.82
N SER A 129 5.12 -8.20 3.69
CA SER A 129 4.45 -8.09 2.39
C SER A 129 3.15 -8.90 2.35
N LEU A 130 3.14 -10.12 2.93
CA LEU A 130 1.93 -10.93 3.05
C LEU A 130 0.87 -10.25 3.94
N ALA A 131 1.29 -9.59 5.01
CA ALA A 131 0.38 -8.82 5.87
C ALA A 131 -0.28 -7.63 5.14
N LEU A 132 0.40 -7.02 4.15
CA LEU A 132 -0.17 -5.99 3.27
C LEU A 132 -1.11 -6.57 2.21
N LEU A 133 -0.88 -7.82 1.77
CA LEU A 133 -1.72 -8.47 0.76
C LEU A 133 -3.14 -8.73 1.29
N VAL A 134 -3.29 -9.03 2.58
CA VAL A 134 -4.58 -9.31 3.24
C VAL A 134 -5.58 -8.16 3.10
N PRO A 135 -5.30 -6.92 3.54
CA PRO A 135 -6.25 -5.81 3.44
C PRO A 135 -6.53 -5.40 1.99
N VAL A 136 -5.54 -5.52 1.09
CA VAL A 136 -5.71 -5.25 -0.34
C VAL A 136 -6.66 -6.28 -0.97
N SER A 137 -6.45 -7.56 -0.69
CA SER A 137 -7.29 -8.65 -1.19
C SER A 137 -8.70 -8.59 -0.64
N TRP A 138 -8.84 -8.22 0.64
CA TRP A 138 -10.14 -7.99 1.27
C TRP A 138 -10.89 -6.83 0.59
N SER A 139 -10.20 -5.70 0.38
CA SER A 139 -10.78 -4.54 -0.30
C SER A 139 -11.24 -4.90 -1.72
N ALA A 140 -10.42 -5.62 -2.48
CA ALA A 140 -10.80 -6.11 -3.80
C ALA A 140 -12.04 -7.03 -3.76
N ASN A 141 -12.10 -7.94 -2.79
CA ASN A 141 -13.25 -8.84 -2.62
C ASN A 141 -14.55 -8.08 -2.28
N THR A 142 -14.50 -7.09 -1.39
CA THR A 142 -15.69 -6.27 -1.06
C THR A 142 -16.24 -5.56 -2.29
N ILE A 143 -15.37 -5.03 -3.15
CA ILE A 143 -15.76 -4.36 -4.40
C ILE A 143 -16.44 -5.35 -5.36
N VAL A 144 -15.89 -6.55 -5.52
CA VAL A 144 -16.47 -7.59 -6.40
C VAL A 144 -17.86 -7.99 -5.91
N VAL A 145 -18.06 -8.18 -4.61
CA VAL A 145 -19.38 -8.52 -4.04
C VAL A 145 -20.38 -7.37 -4.24
N GLU A 146 -19.93 -6.12 -4.13
CA GLU A 146 -20.75 -4.94 -4.40
C GLU A 146 -21.23 -4.90 -5.87
N PHE A 147 -20.36 -5.29 -6.83
CA PHE A 147 -20.73 -5.36 -8.26
C PHE A 147 -21.86 -6.37 -8.57
N TYR A 148 -22.01 -7.42 -7.76
CA TYR A 148 -23.10 -8.40 -7.92
C TYR A 148 -24.41 -7.97 -7.20
N SER A 149 -24.38 -6.87 -6.44
CA SER A 149 -25.53 -6.34 -5.73
C SER A 149 -26.32 -5.34 -6.60
N PRO A 150 -27.67 -5.27 -6.51
CA PRO A 150 -28.51 -4.49 -7.42
C PRO A 150 -28.41 -2.95 -7.27
N ILE A 151 -27.49 -2.43 -6.45
CA ILE A 151 -27.27 -1.00 -6.18
C ILE A 151 -25.88 -0.64 -6.73
N SER A 152 -25.80 -0.30 -8.00
CA SER A 152 -24.54 -0.11 -8.72
C SER A 152 -23.86 1.23 -8.40
N ILE A 153 -23.10 1.29 -7.31
CA ILE A 153 -22.02 2.27 -7.13
C ILE A 153 -20.80 1.72 -7.85
N ILE A 154 -20.31 2.41 -8.89
CA ILE A 154 -19.15 1.96 -9.66
C ILE A 154 -17.91 2.18 -8.80
N HIS A 155 -17.35 1.10 -8.26
CA HIS A 155 -16.08 1.10 -7.55
C HIS A 155 -14.93 0.70 -8.48
N LEU A 156 -13.99 1.61 -8.75
CA LEU A 156 -12.81 1.32 -9.58
C LEU A 156 -11.61 0.98 -8.70
N ILE A 157 -10.99 -0.17 -8.95
CA ILE A 157 -9.69 -0.56 -8.38
C ILE A 157 -8.62 0.15 -9.20
N LEU A 158 -7.86 1.06 -8.60
CA LEU A 158 -6.60 1.55 -9.16
C LEU A 158 -5.42 1.09 -8.31
N ASP A 159 -5.08 -0.20 -8.44
CA ASP A 159 -3.67 -0.66 -8.35
C ASP A 159 -2.77 0.08 -9.36
N SER A 160 -3.36 0.86 -10.26
CA SER A 160 -2.70 1.79 -11.16
C SER A 160 -2.15 3.04 -10.48
N SER A 161 -2.01 3.12 -9.16
CA SER A 161 -1.32 4.27 -8.54
C SER A 161 0.08 4.53 -9.13
N LEU A 162 0.79 3.48 -9.57
CA LEU A 162 2.06 3.62 -10.32
C LEU A 162 1.83 3.87 -11.83
N PHE A 163 0.84 3.21 -12.44
CA PHE A 163 0.55 3.33 -13.88
C PHE A 163 -0.14 4.66 -14.26
N THR A 164 -0.97 5.20 -13.39
CA THR A 164 -1.75 6.43 -13.57
C THR A 164 -0.94 7.66 -13.20
N VAL A 165 0.00 7.60 -12.24
CA VAL A 165 0.97 8.72 -12.06
C VAL A 165 1.90 8.84 -13.27
N LEU A 166 2.23 7.74 -13.94
CA LEU A 166 2.93 7.76 -15.23
C LEU A 166 2.03 8.21 -16.41
N CYS A 167 0.73 7.90 -16.38
CA CYS A 167 -0.20 8.24 -17.47
C CYS A 167 -0.84 9.65 -17.34
N TYR A 168 -0.93 10.23 -16.13
CA TYR A 168 -1.42 11.61 -15.92
C TYR A 168 -0.31 12.67 -16.11
N ARG A 169 0.91 12.24 -16.44
CA ARG A 169 2.02 13.10 -16.88
C ARG A 169 2.32 12.87 -18.37
N GLN A 170 1.28 12.66 -19.19
CA GLN A 170 1.38 12.65 -20.64
C GLN A 170 0.11 13.21 -21.29
#